data_AF-A0A8B0SPM2-F1
#
_entry.id   AF-A0A8B0SPM2-F1
#
_cell.length_a   1.000
_cell.length_b   1.000
_cell.length_c   1.000
_cell.angle_alpha   90.00
_cell.angle_beta   90.00
_cell.angle_gamma   90.00
#
_symmetry.space_group_name_H-M   'P 1'
#
loop_
_entity.id
_entity.type
_entity.pdbx_description
1 polymer ?
#
loop_
_entity_poly.entity_id
_entity_poly.type
_entity_poly.pdbx_seq_one_letter_code
_entity_poly.pdbx_strand_id
1 'polypeptide(L)' 'MNAHNRRITIDLSICHGKPATRGLRYPVETRLLVLAVITIFLHKIPTNIPITIRHIIPYV' A
#
# COMPACT_ATOMS: atom_id res chain seq x y z
N MET A 1 0.86 29.58 -12.18
CA MET A 1 1.54 28.46 -12.89
C MET A 1 1.44 27.24 -11.99
N ASN A 2 0.51 26.32 -12.26
CA ASN A 2 0.28 25.17 -11.38
C ASN A 2 1.41 24.15 -11.60
N ALA A 3 2.27 23.98 -10.60
CA ALA A 3 3.32 22.97 -10.60
C ALA A 3 2.67 21.58 -10.61
N HIS A 4 2.48 21.00 -11.80
CA HIS A 4 2.03 19.63 -11.96
C HIS A 4 3.19 18.69 -11.59
N ASN A 5 3.40 18.52 -10.30
CA ASN A 5 4.39 17.62 -9.72
C ASN A 5 4.06 16.19 -10.16
N ARG A 6 4.80 15.68 -11.15
CA ARG A 6 4.64 14.30 -11.66
C ARG A 6 5.00 13.33 -10.54
N ARG A 7 3.99 12.87 -9.79
CA ARG A 7 4.14 11.91 -8.67
C ARG A 7 4.52 10.51 -9.15
N ILE A 8 4.29 10.23 -10.43
CA ILE A 8 4.60 8.98 -11.11
C ILE A 8 5.65 9.28 -12.19
N THR A 9 6.71 8.47 -12.21
CA THR A 9 7.82 8.55 -13.15
C THR A 9 7.87 7.27 -13.97
N ILE A 10 8.11 7.41 -15.27
CA ILE A 10 8.32 6.29 -16.20
C ILE A 10 9.78 6.40 -16.64
N ASP A 11 10.62 5.47 -16.21
CA ASP A 11 12.05 5.46 -16.48
C ASP A 11 12.49 4.03 -16.76
N LEU A 12 13.26 3.79 -17.83
CA LEU A 12 13.66 2.44 -18.23
C LEU A 12 14.61 1.77 -17.21
N SER A 13 15.37 2.57 -16.47
CA SER A 13 16.27 2.12 -15.40
C SER A 13 15.54 1.81 -14.09
N ILE A 14 14.29 2.25 -13.94
CA ILE A 14 13.48 2.05 -12.73
C ILE A 14 12.25 1.21 -13.07
N CYS A 15 12.11 0.04 -12.45
CA CYS A 15 10.96 -0.85 -12.70
C CYS A 15 10.80 -1.27 -14.18
N HIS A 16 11.88 -1.30 -14.97
CA HIS A 16 11.88 -1.69 -16.39
C HIS A 16 10.94 -0.85 -17.27
N GLY A 17 10.80 0.44 -16.99
CA GLY A 17 9.89 1.32 -17.73
C GLY A 17 8.43 1.22 -17.28
N LYS A 18 8.14 0.48 -16.22
CA LYS A 18 6.82 0.54 -15.57
C LYS A 18 6.67 1.84 -14.78
N PRO A 19 5.46 2.41 -14.70
CA PRO A 19 5.21 3.61 -13.92
C PRO A 19 5.54 3.35 -12.44
N ALA A 20 6.47 4.12 -11.88
CA ALA A 20 6.91 4.03 -10.49
C ALA A 20 6.61 5.33 -9.73
N THR A 21 6.23 5.25 -8.45
CA THR A 21 6.07 6.44 -7.62
C THR A 21 7.43 7.07 -7.29
N ARG A 22 7.59 8.38 -7.48
CA ARG A 22 8.86 9.07 -7.24
C ARG A 22 9.36 8.85 -5.80
N GLY A 23 10.60 8.39 -5.65
CA GLY A 23 11.21 8.09 -4.34
C GLY A 23 11.01 6.66 -3.83
N LEU A 24 10.20 5.84 -4.50
CA LEU A 24 10.13 4.40 -4.26
C LEU A 24 10.47 3.63 -5.53
N ARG A 25 11.35 2.63 -5.41
CA ARG A 25 11.74 1.74 -6.52
C ARG A 25 10.72 0.62 -6.78
N TYR A 26 9.45 0.88 -6.48
CA TYR A 26 8.36 -0.07 -6.68
C TYR A 26 7.36 0.52 -7.68
N PRO A 27 6.86 -0.31 -8.61
CA PRO A 27 5.88 0.13 -9.58
C PRO A 27 4.56 0.44 -8.87
N VAL A 28 3.77 1.33 -9.46
CA VAL A 28 2.52 1.85 -8.90
C VAL A 28 1.54 0.71 -8.58
N GLU A 29 1.51 -0.32 -9.43
CA GLU A 29 0.67 -1.51 -9.28
C GLU A 29 0.95 -2.25 -7.98
N THR A 30 2.22 -2.40 -7.58
CA THR A 30 2.57 -3.09 -6.32
C THR A 30 2.04 -2.32 -5.12
N ARG A 31 2.09 -0.98 -5.14
CA ARG A 31 1.55 -0.15 -4.06
C ARG A 31 0.02 -0.22 -3.97
N LEU A 32 -0.65 -0.16 -5.12
CA LEU A 32 -2.11 -0.33 -5.20
C LEU A 32 -2.52 -1.72 -4.73
N LEU A 33 -1.75 -2.76 -5.07
CA LEU A 33 -1.99 -4.11 -4.59
C LEU A 33 -1.86 -4.20 -3.07
N VAL A 34 -0.79 -3.68 -2.48
CA VAL A 34 -0.61 -3.69 -1.01
C VAL A 34 -1.75 -2.95 -0.31
N LEU A 35 -2.17 -1.79 -0.83
CA LEU A 35 -3.29 -1.05 -0.25
C LEU A 35 -4.62 -1.81 -0.39
N ALA A 36 -4.88 -2.42 -1.55
CA ALA A 36 -6.07 -3.24 -1.75
C ALA A 36 -6.09 -4.44 -0.80
N VAL A 37 -4.96 -5.14 -0.65
CA VAL A 37 -4.84 -6.29 0.25
C VAL A 37 -5.07 -5.88 1.70
N ILE A 38 -4.43 -4.82 2.18
CA ILE A 38 -4.61 -4.39 3.57
C ILE A 38 -6.04 -3.89 3.82
N THR A 39 -6.66 -3.17 2.89
CA THR A 39 -8.05 -2.73 3.03
C THR A 39 -9.02 -3.91 3.10
N ILE A 40 -8.86 -4.92 2.23
CA ILE A 40 -9.69 -6.14 2.25
C ILE A 40 -9.48 -6.94 3.53
N PHE A 41 -8.23 -7.05 3.99
CA PHE A 41 -7.90 -7.77 5.23
C PHE A 41 -8.50 -7.07 6.45
N LEU A 42 -8.35 -5.74 6.56
CA LEU A 42 -8.94 -4.95 7.64
C LEU A 42 -10.46 -4.99 7.63
N HIS A 43 -11.10 -5.03 6.45
CA HIS A 43 -12.55 -5.19 6.35
C HIS A 43 -13.05 -6.58 6.79
N LYS A 44 -12.17 -7.59 6.82
CA LYS A 44 -12.46 -8.91 7.39
C LYS A 44 -12.21 -9.01 8.89
N ILE A 45 -11.59 -8.01 9.51
CA ILE A 45 -11.43 -7.96 10.97
C ILE A 45 -12.73 -7.40 11.55
N PRO A 46 -13.50 -8.17 12.34
CA PRO A 46 -14.70 -7.65 12.97
C PRO A 46 -14.32 -6.51 13.93
N THR A 47 -14.82 -5.31 13.65
CA THR A 47 -14.59 -4.09 14.45
C THR A 47 -15.27 -4.11 15.82
N ASN A 48 -15.91 -5.23 16.19
CA ASN A 48 -16.66 -5.42 17.43
C ASN A 48 -16.00 -6.47 18.35
N ILE A 49 -14.67 -6.57 18.35
CA ILE A 49 -13.96 -7.33 19.39
C ILE A 49 -13.57 -6.34 20.48
N PRO A 50 -14.04 -6.51 21.74
CA PRO A 50 -13.62 -5.67 22.84
C PRO A 50 -12.10 -5.76 23.02
N ILE A 51 -11.45 -4.59 23.07
CA ILE A 51 -10.00 -4.35 23.23
C ILE A 51 -9.34 -5.20 24.33
N THR A 52 -10.12 -5.69 25.30
CA THR A 52 -9.68 -6.57 26.39
C THR A 52 -9.15 -7.94 25.92
N ILE A 53 -9.55 -8.45 24.75
CA ILE A 53 -9.12 -9.77 24.25
C ILE A 53 -7.82 -9.67 23.40
N ARG A 54 -7.36 -8.47 23.05
CA ARG A 54 -6.17 -8.28 22.18
C ARG A 54 -4.83 -8.64 22.85
N HIS A 55 -4.80 -8.81 24.18
CA HIS A 55 -3.63 -9.33 24.90
C HIS A 55 -3.64 -10.85 25.10
N ILE A 56 -4.69 -11.57 24.71
CA ILE A 56 -4.81 -13.03 24.89
C ILE A 56 -4.52 -13.82 23.61
N ILE A 57 -4.44 -13.17 22.45
CA ILE A 57 -4.02 -13.84 21.21
C ILE A 57 -2.65 -13.30 20.76
N PRO A 58 -1.53 -13.82 21.29
CA PRO A 58 -0.30 -13.81 20.54
C PRO A 58 -0.39 -14.95 19.51
N TYR A 59 -0.24 -14.63 18.23
CA TYR A 59 0.19 -15.59 17.19
C TYR A 59 -0.47 -16.99 17.25
N VAL A 60 -1.69 -17.13 16.72
CA VAL A 60 -2.15 -18.35 16.05
C VAL A 60 -2.77 -17.94 14.72
#